data_AF-A0A358HQG5-F1
#
_entry.id   AF-A0A358HQG5-F1
#
_cell.length_a   1.000
_cell.length_b   1.000
_cell.length_c   1.000
_cell.angle_alpha   90.00
_cell.angle_beta   90.00
_cell.angle_gamma   90.00
#
_symmetry.space_group_name_H-M   'P 1'
#
loop_
_entity.id
_entity.type
_entity.pdbx_description
1 polymer ?
#
loop_
_entity_poly.entity_id
_entity_poly.type
_entity_poly.pdbx_seq_one_letter_code
_entity_poly.pdbx_strand_id
1 'polypeptide(L)'
;MVTSPSTAASQAGANVLRDGGTAIEAVVATAAMLAVTCPHFCGIGGDAVWMVSDKSGKVQSFLGIGQAGEKAPETITPGTPIPLRGPGSTLTTACTVDSWQHALDHSARHWGGKRSLSDLIAPSIELAENGFPISASQCFWLNFREDEFENWPGFAAIFAPDGRMPTPGETFKQPDLARSLKQIAAKGPRDFYEGDLARRIVAGLAKAGSAITANDLAQTRTRTVDAVSLAYGDVTLYAPPAPTQGLATLMTMGILRELGAKNWAEGTADHYHLVVEAIKRAFLARDRIADPDFNLDDLSNMLTDEVLTSAADDISTAHAMDWPHPFRHGDTVFLAATDAQGNCASVLQSTYFDWGSGVVAGDTGIIWQNRGAAFSTQPGHPNELKPGKRPFYTLNPGLALKHGKPHLLYGTQGADGQP
;
A
#
# COMPACT_ATOMS: atom_id res chain seq x y z
N MET A 1 -12.37 13.03 11.96
CA MET A 1 -12.83 11.61 11.89
C MET A 1 -11.67 10.74 11.43
N VAL A 2 -11.58 9.50 11.91
CA VAL A 2 -10.57 8.51 11.48
C VAL A 2 -11.28 7.19 11.18
N THR A 3 -10.84 6.48 10.14
CA THR A 3 -11.27 5.11 9.80
C THR A 3 -10.05 4.24 9.55
N SER A 4 -10.10 2.99 10.04
CA SER A 4 -9.07 1.96 9.87
C SER A 4 -9.64 0.59 10.27
N PRO A 5 -9.00 -0.54 9.90
CA PRO A 5 -9.48 -1.88 10.25
C PRO A 5 -9.24 -2.27 11.72
N SER A 6 -8.62 -1.41 12.54
CA SER A 6 -8.28 -1.71 13.94
C SER A 6 -8.81 -0.62 14.87
N THR A 7 -9.55 -1.03 15.91
CA THR A 7 -10.04 -0.10 16.94
C THR A 7 -8.89 0.64 17.62
N ALA A 8 -7.78 -0.05 17.93
CA ALA A 8 -6.62 0.57 18.56
C ALA A 8 -5.97 1.62 17.64
N ALA A 9 -5.87 1.31 16.34
CA ALA A 9 -5.29 2.24 15.36
C ALA A 9 -6.19 3.45 15.08
N SER A 10 -7.50 3.24 14.97
CA SER A 10 -8.49 4.31 14.85
C SER A 10 -8.48 5.20 16.09
N GLN A 11 -8.33 4.62 17.28
CA GLN A 11 -8.23 5.36 18.54
C GLN A 11 -6.95 6.21 18.61
N ALA A 12 -5.81 5.67 18.15
CA ALA A 12 -4.54 6.41 18.11
C ALA A 12 -4.67 7.70 17.25
N GLY A 13 -5.19 7.58 16.03
CA GLY A 13 -5.44 8.75 15.18
C GLY A 13 -6.52 9.68 15.74
N ALA A 14 -7.58 9.13 16.34
CA ALA A 14 -8.63 9.95 16.94
C ALA A 14 -8.14 10.75 18.16
N ASN A 15 -7.18 10.23 18.94
CA ASN A 15 -6.51 10.98 19.99
C ASN A 15 -5.76 12.18 19.41
N VAL A 16 -5.00 11.96 18.33
CA VAL A 16 -4.27 13.05 17.64
C VAL A 16 -5.22 14.17 17.19
N LEU A 17 -6.36 13.82 16.57
CA LEU A 17 -7.35 14.82 16.15
C LEU A 17 -7.99 15.55 17.33
N ARG A 18 -8.31 14.83 18.42
CA ARG A 18 -8.91 15.43 19.63
C ARG A 18 -8.01 16.48 20.28
N ASP A 19 -6.71 16.27 20.18
CA ASP A 19 -5.69 17.19 20.68
C ASP A 19 -5.31 18.29 19.65
N GLY A 20 -6.09 18.44 18.57
CA GLY A 20 -5.90 19.50 17.56
C GLY A 20 -4.88 19.17 16.46
N GLY A 21 -4.50 17.91 16.29
CA GLY A 21 -3.69 17.46 15.17
C GLY A 21 -4.43 17.47 13.83
N THR A 22 -3.66 17.46 12.76
CA THR A 22 -4.08 17.42 11.35
C THR A 22 -4.48 16.01 10.90
N ALA A 23 -5.15 15.92 9.75
CA ALA A 23 -5.53 14.64 9.17
C ALA A 23 -4.31 13.75 8.87
N ILE A 24 -3.21 14.33 8.37
CA ILE A 24 -1.96 13.59 8.13
C ILE A 24 -1.37 13.06 9.44
N GLU A 25 -1.26 13.89 10.48
CA GLU A 25 -0.69 13.45 11.77
C GLU A 25 -1.51 12.31 12.38
N ALA A 26 -2.84 12.39 12.26
CA ALA A 26 -3.73 11.33 12.70
C ALA A 26 -3.52 10.03 11.89
N VAL A 27 -3.40 10.12 10.56
CA VAL A 27 -3.14 8.96 9.72
C VAL A 27 -1.76 8.35 10.01
N VAL A 28 -0.72 9.14 10.26
CA VAL A 28 0.60 8.61 10.63
C VAL A 28 0.54 7.82 11.94
N ALA A 29 -0.14 8.34 12.98
CA ALA A 29 -0.33 7.62 14.23
C ALA A 29 -1.14 6.32 14.04
N THR A 30 -2.19 6.36 13.23
CA THR A 30 -2.98 5.17 12.86
C THR A 30 -2.14 4.16 12.08
N ALA A 31 -1.35 4.60 11.11
CA ALA A 31 -0.48 3.78 10.26
C ALA A 31 0.61 3.06 11.07
N ALA A 32 1.24 3.78 11.99
CA ALA A 32 2.24 3.23 12.90
C ALA A 32 1.64 2.21 13.86
N MET A 33 0.43 2.44 14.35
CA MET A 33 -0.29 1.48 15.17
C MET A 33 -0.62 0.20 14.38
N LEU A 34 -1.09 0.33 13.13
CA LEU A 34 -1.35 -0.83 12.26
C LEU A 34 -0.08 -1.62 11.94
N ALA A 35 1.07 -0.96 11.79
CA ALA A 35 2.35 -1.63 11.59
C ALA A 35 2.75 -2.54 12.77
N VAL A 36 2.18 -2.31 13.96
CA VAL A 36 2.37 -3.15 15.16
C VAL A 36 1.23 -4.15 15.33
N THR A 37 -0.04 -3.72 15.19
CA THR A 37 -1.21 -4.56 15.53
C THR A 37 -1.75 -5.39 14.38
N CYS A 38 -1.38 -5.06 13.13
CA CYS A 38 -1.79 -5.77 11.91
C CYS A 38 -0.56 -6.17 11.06
N PRO A 39 0.45 -6.85 11.65
CA PRO A 39 1.71 -7.17 10.96
C PRO A 39 1.51 -8.17 9.80
N HIS A 40 0.37 -8.85 9.79
CA HIS A 40 -0.03 -9.72 8.68
C HIS A 40 -0.38 -8.95 7.42
N PHE A 41 -0.68 -7.65 7.45
CA PHE A 41 -1.05 -6.90 6.25
C PHE A 41 -0.14 -5.72 5.92
N CYS A 42 0.52 -5.13 6.92
CA CYS A 42 1.37 -3.97 6.72
C CYS A 42 2.46 -3.86 7.80
N GLY A 43 3.48 -3.05 7.52
CA GLY A 43 4.58 -2.81 8.43
C GLY A 43 5.55 -1.75 7.91
N ILE A 44 6.54 -1.39 8.72
CA ILE A 44 7.58 -0.43 8.33
C ILE A 44 8.54 -0.97 7.26
N GLY A 45 8.57 -2.29 7.06
CA GLY A 45 9.26 -2.95 5.94
C GLY A 45 8.44 -3.05 4.66
N GLY A 46 7.37 -2.25 4.54
CA GLY A 46 6.54 -2.12 3.34
C GLY A 46 6.55 -0.71 2.76
N ASP A 47 5.43 -0.37 2.12
CA ASP A 47 5.23 0.92 1.43
C ASP A 47 3.85 1.51 1.75
N ALA A 48 3.65 2.77 1.35
CA ALA A 48 2.36 3.45 1.44
C ALA A 48 2.10 4.40 0.27
N VAL A 49 0.85 4.45 -0.18
CA VAL A 49 0.37 5.45 -1.16
C VAL A 49 -0.64 6.35 -0.47
N TRP A 50 -0.49 7.66 -0.68
CA TRP A 50 -1.31 8.68 -0.04
C TRP A 50 -2.03 9.52 -1.08
N MET A 51 -3.31 9.76 -0.87
CA MET A 51 -4.08 10.82 -1.51
C MET A 51 -4.45 11.83 -0.44
N VAL A 52 -3.97 13.07 -0.60
CA VAL A 52 -4.23 14.14 0.35
C VAL A 52 -4.99 15.27 -0.31
N SER A 53 -5.87 15.92 0.44
CA SER A 53 -6.53 17.13 -0.02
C SER A 53 -6.74 18.13 1.10
N ASP A 54 -6.60 19.40 0.78
CA ASP A 54 -6.93 20.48 1.71
C ASP A 54 -8.37 20.98 1.48
N LYS A 55 -8.81 21.89 2.36
CA LYS A 55 -10.14 22.51 2.29
C LYS A 55 -10.41 23.32 1.01
N SER A 56 -9.37 23.66 0.24
CA SER A 56 -9.50 24.37 -1.03
C SER A 56 -9.77 23.43 -2.21
N GLY A 57 -9.69 22.12 -1.99
CA GLY A 57 -9.85 21.10 -3.02
C GLY A 57 -8.57 20.81 -3.79
N LYS A 58 -7.41 21.30 -3.33
CA LYS A 58 -6.13 20.88 -3.90
C LYS A 58 -5.92 19.41 -3.55
N VAL A 59 -5.64 18.57 -4.54
CA VAL A 59 -5.38 17.13 -4.36
C VAL A 59 -3.94 16.84 -4.76
N GLN A 60 -3.23 16.04 -3.96
CA GLN A 60 -1.88 15.57 -4.27
C GLN A 60 -1.75 14.08 -3.93
N SER A 61 -0.89 13.39 -4.67
CA SER A 61 -0.54 12.00 -4.39
C SER A 61 0.89 11.91 -3.85
N PHE A 62 1.11 11.17 -2.76
CA PHE A 62 2.45 10.81 -2.29
C PHE A 62 2.68 9.32 -2.51
N LEU A 63 3.63 9.03 -3.40
CA LEU A 63 4.05 7.68 -3.74
C LEU A 63 5.24 7.28 -2.86
N GLY A 64 4.93 6.73 -1.69
CA GLY A 64 5.89 6.10 -0.79
C GLY A 64 6.16 4.67 -1.23
N ILE A 65 6.77 4.50 -2.41
CA ILE A 65 6.99 3.20 -3.05
C ILE A 65 8.49 2.94 -3.17
N GLY A 66 8.95 1.82 -2.64
CA GLY A 66 10.33 1.37 -2.81
C GLY A 66 10.66 0.91 -4.23
N GLN A 67 11.86 1.24 -4.69
CA GLN A 67 12.41 0.79 -5.97
C GLN A 67 13.12 -0.57 -5.85
N ALA A 68 13.25 -1.25 -6.98
CA ALA A 68 14.05 -2.46 -7.12
C ALA A 68 15.53 -2.17 -6.85
N GLY A 69 16.20 -3.11 -6.19
CA GLY A 69 17.64 -3.01 -5.95
C GLY A 69 18.44 -2.92 -7.26
N GLU A 70 19.61 -2.29 -7.21
CA GLU A 70 20.49 -2.12 -8.37
C GLU A 70 21.03 -3.45 -8.91
N LYS A 71 21.09 -4.48 -8.05
CA LYS A 71 21.55 -5.82 -8.40
C LYS A 71 20.36 -6.74 -8.65
N ALA A 72 20.20 -7.18 -9.90
CA ALA A 72 19.30 -8.29 -10.20
C ALA A 72 19.82 -9.58 -9.56
N PRO A 73 19.01 -10.34 -8.81
CA PRO A 73 19.41 -11.65 -8.33
C PRO A 73 19.67 -12.61 -9.49
N GLU A 74 20.75 -13.38 -9.40
CA GLU A 74 21.10 -14.43 -10.39
C GLU A 74 20.03 -15.52 -10.50
N THR A 75 19.12 -15.62 -9.51
CA THR A 75 18.06 -16.61 -9.43
C THR A 75 16.82 -16.27 -10.27
N ILE A 76 16.77 -15.10 -10.91
CA ILE A 76 15.63 -14.69 -11.73
C ILE A 76 15.84 -15.18 -13.17
N THR A 77 15.05 -16.18 -13.54
CA THR A 77 15.02 -16.73 -14.90
C THR A 77 13.96 -16.00 -15.74
N PRO A 78 14.29 -15.55 -16.97
CA PRO A 78 13.31 -14.95 -17.87
C PRO A 78 12.10 -15.85 -18.09
N GLY A 79 10.91 -15.27 -18.00
CA GLY A 79 9.63 -15.93 -18.16
C GLY A 79 9.14 -16.79 -17.00
N THR A 80 9.94 -16.96 -15.94
CA THR A 80 9.52 -17.64 -14.71
C THR A 80 9.02 -16.62 -13.68
N PRO A 81 7.84 -16.79 -13.06
CA PRO A 81 7.37 -15.88 -12.02
C PRO A 81 8.32 -15.78 -10.83
N ILE A 82 8.46 -14.57 -10.28
CA ILE A 82 9.21 -14.35 -9.05
C ILE A 82 8.43 -14.99 -7.88
N PRO A 83 9.11 -15.71 -6.95
CA PRO A 83 8.45 -16.29 -5.78
C PRO A 83 7.71 -15.26 -4.95
N LEU A 84 6.57 -15.63 -4.38
CA LEU A 84 5.78 -14.75 -3.51
C LEU A 84 6.33 -14.67 -2.08
N ARG A 85 7.20 -15.58 -1.67
CA ARG A 85 7.72 -15.69 -0.32
C ARG A 85 9.22 -15.95 -0.31
N GLY A 86 9.80 -15.78 0.86
CA GLY A 86 11.21 -15.97 1.11
C GLY A 86 12.09 -14.89 0.47
N PRO A 87 13.42 -15.07 0.58
CA PRO A 87 14.41 -14.07 0.19
C PRO A 87 14.33 -13.66 -1.28
N GLY A 88 14.01 -14.59 -2.18
CA GLY A 88 13.86 -14.33 -3.61
C GLY A 88 12.75 -13.33 -3.97
N SER A 89 11.84 -13.05 -3.04
CA SER A 89 10.77 -12.06 -3.20
C SER A 89 11.13 -10.65 -2.71
N THR A 90 12.25 -10.52 -1.97
CA THR A 90 12.71 -9.28 -1.34
C THR A 90 13.55 -8.43 -2.30
N LEU A 91 12.95 -8.02 -3.42
CA LEU A 91 13.67 -7.36 -4.53
C LEU A 91 13.57 -5.84 -4.51
N THR A 92 12.69 -5.29 -3.68
CA THR A 92 12.45 -3.84 -3.57
C THR A 92 12.79 -3.35 -2.18
N THR A 93 13.17 -2.08 -2.11
CA THR A 93 13.31 -1.34 -0.84
C THR A 93 11.94 -1.09 -0.21
N ALA A 94 11.87 -0.54 1.01
CA ALA A 94 10.63 -0.26 1.74
C ALA A 94 10.53 1.23 2.08
N CYS A 95 9.44 1.89 1.71
CA CYS A 95 9.32 3.35 1.72
C CYS A 95 8.29 3.88 2.75
N THR A 96 7.65 3.01 3.55
CA THR A 96 6.67 3.41 4.58
C THR A 96 7.18 4.54 5.49
N VAL A 97 8.36 4.39 6.09
CA VAL A 97 8.90 5.34 7.09
C VAL A 97 9.20 6.71 6.46
N ASP A 98 9.78 6.72 5.26
CA ASP A 98 10.03 7.95 4.50
C ASP A 98 8.71 8.64 4.12
N SER A 99 7.68 7.87 3.74
CA SER A 99 6.36 8.41 3.39
C SER A 99 5.66 9.10 4.56
N TRP A 100 5.82 8.57 5.78
CA TRP A 100 5.31 9.19 6.99
C TRP A 100 5.96 10.55 7.23
N GLN A 101 7.29 10.61 7.17
CA GLN A 101 7.99 11.88 7.35
C GLN A 101 7.66 12.88 6.24
N HIS A 102 7.63 12.44 4.98
CA HIS A 102 7.28 13.28 3.84
C HIS A 102 5.88 13.89 4.00
N ALA A 103 4.90 13.10 4.43
CA ALA A 103 3.56 13.58 4.72
C ALA A 103 3.56 14.58 5.89
N LEU A 104 4.27 14.31 6.99
CA LEU A 104 4.39 15.25 8.11
C LEU A 104 5.02 16.57 7.70
N ASP A 105 6.07 16.54 6.86
CA ASP A 105 6.69 17.75 6.32
C ASP A 105 5.72 18.55 5.46
N HIS A 106 4.87 17.88 4.67
CA HIS A 106 3.79 18.54 3.94
C HIS A 106 2.78 19.17 4.91
N SER A 107 2.34 18.44 5.93
CA SER A 107 1.38 18.93 6.93
C SER A 107 1.92 20.13 7.69
N ALA A 108 3.19 20.11 8.12
CA ALA A 108 3.83 21.22 8.80
C ALA A 108 3.89 22.48 7.92
N ARG A 109 4.24 22.33 6.64
CA ARG A 109 4.36 23.45 5.69
C ARG A 109 3.01 24.03 5.26
N HIS A 110 1.99 23.19 5.09
CA HIS A 110 0.76 23.59 4.40
C HIS A 110 -0.49 23.58 5.30
N TRP A 111 -0.54 22.72 6.30
CA TRP A 111 -1.72 22.50 7.16
C TRP A 111 -1.51 22.95 8.61
N GLY A 112 -0.30 23.43 8.94
CA GLY A 112 0.05 23.88 10.27
C GLY A 112 0.28 22.74 11.28
N GLY A 113 0.64 21.55 10.80
CA GLY A 113 1.05 20.42 11.63
C GLY A 113 2.25 20.76 12.53
N LYS A 114 2.31 20.15 13.72
CA LYS A 114 3.32 20.48 14.76
C LYS A 114 3.90 19.25 15.44
N ARG A 115 3.28 18.08 15.32
CA ARG A 115 3.69 16.85 15.98
C ARG A 115 4.87 16.24 15.25
N SER A 116 5.85 15.78 16.02
CA SER A 116 6.97 15.05 15.46
C SER A 116 6.59 13.61 15.16
N LEU A 117 7.34 12.94 14.27
CA LEU A 117 7.17 11.50 14.04
C LEU A 117 7.34 10.71 15.35
N SER A 118 8.30 11.09 16.19
CA SER A 118 8.54 10.47 17.50
C SER A 118 7.28 10.47 18.37
N ASP A 119 6.58 11.61 18.47
CA ASP A 119 5.36 11.72 19.29
C ASP A 119 4.24 10.82 18.74
N LEU A 120 4.13 10.71 17.42
CA LEU A 120 3.07 9.96 16.75
C LEU A 120 3.28 8.44 16.82
N ILE A 121 4.53 7.97 16.86
CA ILE A 121 4.84 6.53 16.96
C ILE A 121 5.03 6.02 18.39
N ALA A 122 5.08 6.92 19.39
CA ALA A 122 5.26 6.54 20.80
C ALA A 122 4.22 5.52 21.31
N PRO A 123 2.91 5.65 21.01
CA PRO A 123 1.93 4.63 21.41
C PRO A 123 2.18 3.26 20.76
N SER A 124 2.67 3.24 19.52
CA SER A 124 3.02 2.01 18.81
C SER A 124 4.24 1.32 19.44
N ILE A 125 5.24 2.11 19.86
CA ILE A 125 6.40 1.62 20.62
C ILE A 125 5.94 0.94 21.91
N GLU A 126 5.05 1.59 22.65
CA GLU A 126 4.54 1.08 23.93
C GLU A 126 3.83 -0.27 23.75
N LEU A 127 2.93 -0.40 22.77
CA LEU A 127 2.26 -1.67 22.51
C LEU A 127 3.22 -2.75 22.00
N ALA A 128 4.19 -2.41 21.16
CA ALA A 128 5.18 -3.37 20.68
C ALA A 128 6.04 -3.92 21.83
N GLU A 129 6.39 -3.09 22.82
CA GLU A 129 7.24 -3.47 23.96
C GLU A 129 6.46 -4.19 25.06
N ASN A 130 5.36 -3.60 25.51
CA ASN A 130 4.58 -4.09 26.65
C ASN A 130 3.59 -5.18 26.26
N GLY A 131 3.22 -5.22 24.98
CA GLY A 131 2.34 -6.19 24.38
C GLY A 131 0.90 -5.72 24.25
N PHE A 132 0.14 -6.45 23.44
CA PHE A 132 -1.28 -6.23 23.19
C PHE A 132 -1.99 -7.57 22.97
N PRO A 133 -3.32 -7.66 23.16
CA PRO A 133 -4.06 -8.88 22.86
C PRO A 133 -4.03 -9.14 21.35
N ILE A 134 -3.49 -10.29 20.93
CA ILE A 134 -3.46 -10.67 19.52
C ILE A 134 -4.88 -10.84 18.97
N SER A 135 -5.12 -10.35 17.76
CA SER A 135 -6.46 -10.38 17.16
C SER A 135 -6.80 -11.76 16.56
N ALA A 136 -8.09 -12.07 16.48
CA ALA A 136 -8.57 -13.27 15.79
C ALA A 136 -8.15 -13.31 14.32
N SER A 137 -8.11 -12.14 13.66
CA SER A 137 -7.64 -12.03 12.27
C SER A 137 -6.16 -12.38 12.14
N GLN A 138 -5.30 -11.88 13.04
CA GLN A 138 -3.89 -12.22 13.02
C GLN A 138 -3.66 -13.73 13.25
N CYS A 139 -4.36 -14.34 14.21
CA CYS A 139 -4.28 -15.79 14.42
C CYS A 139 -4.78 -16.58 13.20
N PHE A 140 -5.87 -16.14 12.56
CA PHE A 140 -6.36 -16.75 11.33
C PHE A 140 -5.28 -16.76 10.23
N TRP A 141 -4.62 -15.62 10.00
CA TRP A 141 -3.58 -15.51 8.96
C TRP A 141 -2.27 -16.22 9.31
N LEU A 142 -1.98 -16.44 10.59
CA LEU A 142 -0.88 -17.33 10.99
C LEU A 142 -1.22 -18.79 10.68
N ASN A 143 -2.40 -19.25 11.09
CA ASN A 143 -2.86 -20.63 10.82
C ASN A 143 -2.99 -20.90 9.32
N PHE A 144 -3.46 -19.91 8.55
CA PHE A 144 -3.55 -20.00 7.08
C PHE A 144 -2.19 -20.30 6.41
N ARG A 145 -1.09 -20.01 7.10
CA ARG A 145 0.29 -20.18 6.62
C ARG A 145 1.09 -21.19 7.42
N GLU A 146 0.41 -22.05 8.20
CA GLU A 146 1.07 -22.96 9.14
C GLU A 146 2.09 -23.89 8.45
N ASP A 147 1.80 -24.33 7.23
CA ASP A 147 2.69 -25.22 6.45
C ASP A 147 3.87 -24.49 5.78
N GLU A 148 3.89 -23.14 5.79
CA GLU A 148 4.87 -22.34 5.06
C GLU A 148 5.91 -21.68 5.96
N PHE A 149 5.49 -21.20 7.14
CA PHE A 149 6.28 -20.23 7.91
C PHE A 149 7.57 -20.80 8.51
N GLU A 150 7.70 -22.13 8.65
CA GLU A 150 8.94 -22.75 9.15
C GLU A 150 10.15 -22.41 8.27
N ASN A 151 9.92 -22.19 6.97
CA ASN A 151 10.96 -21.83 6.00
C ASN A 151 11.19 -20.32 5.88
N TRP A 152 10.46 -19.50 6.65
CA TRP A 152 10.54 -18.04 6.58
C TRP A 152 11.62 -17.51 7.55
N PRO A 153 12.71 -16.89 7.05
CA PRO A 153 13.84 -16.50 7.89
C PRO A 153 13.46 -15.57 9.04
N GLY A 154 13.64 -16.04 10.28
CA GLY A 154 13.40 -15.29 11.51
C GLY A 154 11.93 -15.14 11.91
N PHE A 155 10.98 -15.63 11.11
CA PHE A 155 9.54 -15.41 11.34
C PHE A 155 9.01 -16.17 12.57
N ALA A 156 9.27 -17.48 12.65
CA ALA A 156 8.75 -18.34 13.71
C ALA A 156 9.16 -17.87 15.11
N ALA A 157 10.37 -17.33 15.26
CA ALA A 157 10.87 -16.81 16.53
C ALA A 157 10.03 -15.63 17.09
N ILE A 158 9.33 -14.90 16.21
CA ILE A 158 8.48 -13.77 16.60
C ILE A 158 7.03 -14.22 16.74
N PHE A 159 6.50 -14.95 15.77
CA PHE A 159 5.05 -15.20 15.65
C PHE A 159 4.59 -16.57 16.13
N ALA A 160 5.51 -17.50 16.35
CA ALA A 160 5.25 -18.81 16.95
C ALA A 160 6.26 -19.10 18.08
N PRO A 161 6.37 -18.20 19.09
CA PRO A 161 7.32 -18.39 20.19
C PRO A 161 7.04 -19.73 20.89
N ASP A 162 8.11 -20.38 21.36
CA ASP A 162 8.06 -21.70 21.98
C ASP A 162 7.50 -22.83 21.07
N GLY A 163 7.49 -22.61 19.76
CA GLY A 163 7.07 -23.61 18.76
C GLY A 163 5.55 -23.79 18.67
N ARG A 164 4.76 -22.81 19.15
CA ARG A 164 3.30 -22.86 19.04
C ARG A 164 2.72 -21.55 18.53
N MET A 165 1.57 -21.64 17.87
CA MET A 165 0.80 -20.45 17.50
C MET A 165 0.13 -19.81 18.72
N PRO A 166 0.11 -18.47 18.81
CA PRO A 166 -0.64 -17.75 19.82
C PRO A 166 -2.14 -17.89 19.58
N THR A 167 -2.93 -17.82 20.66
CA THR A 167 -4.40 -17.88 20.58
C THR A 167 -5.02 -16.47 20.68
N PRO A 168 -6.18 -16.20 20.04
CA PRO A 168 -6.80 -14.88 20.08
C PRO A 168 -6.98 -14.37 21.53
N GLY A 169 -6.55 -13.13 21.78
CA GLY A 169 -6.57 -12.51 23.10
C GLY A 169 -5.32 -12.73 23.95
N GLU A 170 -4.44 -13.66 23.58
CA GLU A 170 -3.14 -13.83 24.24
C GLU A 170 -2.27 -12.56 24.08
N THR A 171 -1.46 -12.25 25.11
CA THR A 171 -0.56 -11.09 25.04
C THR A 171 0.58 -11.37 24.06
N PHE A 172 0.61 -10.60 22.98
CA PHE A 172 1.65 -10.67 21.96
C PHE A 172 2.60 -9.47 22.07
N LYS A 173 3.91 -9.74 22.00
CA LYS A 173 4.98 -8.74 22.15
C LYS A 173 5.91 -8.77 20.95
N GLN A 174 6.44 -7.61 20.58
CA GLN A 174 7.38 -7.41 19.49
C GLN A 174 8.57 -6.55 19.95
N PRO A 175 9.40 -7.04 20.89
CA PRO A 175 10.46 -6.25 21.51
C PRO A 175 11.50 -5.75 20.50
N ASP A 176 11.78 -6.54 19.46
CA ASP A 176 12.73 -6.17 18.41
C ASP A 176 12.21 -5.01 17.55
N LEU A 177 10.92 -5.07 17.16
CA LEU A 177 10.26 -3.98 16.46
C LEU A 177 10.18 -2.72 17.33
N ALA A 178 9.90 -2.87 18.62
CA ALA A 178 9.91 -1.76 19.57
C ALA A 178 11.28 -1.07 19.63
N ARG A 179 12.39 -1.84 19.65
CA ARG A 179 13.75 -1.27 19.59
C ARG A 179 13.98 -0.50 18.29
N SER A 180 13.55 -1.04 17.15
CA SER A 180 13.67 -0.37 15.86
C SER A 180 12.86 0.94 15.80
N LEU A 181 11.62 0.93 16.30
CA LEU A 181 10.78 2.13 16.37
C LEU A 181 11.35 3.18 17.35
N LYS A 182 11.87 2.76 18.51
CA LYS A 182 12.60 3.66 19.44
C LYS A 182 13.80 4.31 18.78
N GLN A 183 14.52 3.55 17.95
CA GLN A 183 15.66 4.07 17.22
C GLN A 183 15.25 5.11 16.18
N ILE A 184 14.16 4.88 15.44
CA ILE A 184 13.56 5.87 14.53
C ILE A 184 13.11 7.12 15.30
N ALA A 185 12.46 6.96 16.45
CA ALA A 185 12.03 8.07 17.30
C ALA A 185 13.21 8.93 17.77
N ALA A 186 14.31 8.28 18.19
CA ALA A 186 15.47 8.96 18.75
C ALA A 186 16.42 9.57 17.71
N LYS A 187 16.62 8.89 16.57
CA LYS A 187 17.59 9.30 15.53
C LYS A 187 16.95 9.91 14.29
N GLY A 188 15.63 9.88 14.21
CA GLY A 188 14.86 10.33 13.05
C GLY A 188 14.65 9.23 11.99
N PRO A 189 13.71 9.46 11.06
CA PRO A 189 13.29 8.48 10.05
C PRO A 189 14.42 8.05 9.11
N ARG A 190 15.39 8.94 8.84
CA ARG A 190 16.52 8.61 7.95
C ARG A 190 17.45 7.54 8.53
N ASP A 191 17.43 7.26 9.83
CA ASP A 191 18.23 6.16 10.40
C ASP A 191 17.81 4.78 9.85
N PHE A 192 16.54 4.61 9.45
CA PHE A 192 16.03 3.41 8.77
C PHE A 192 16.72 3.17 7.40
N TYR A 193 17.18 4.24 6.74
CA TYR A 193 17.66 4.20 5.37
C TYR A 193 19.18 4.40 5.23
N GLU A 194 19.78 5.19 6.13
CA GLU A 194 21.18 5.63 6.03
C GLU A 194 21.97 5.38 7.33
N GLY A 195 21.28 5.05 8.44
CA GLY A 195 21.88 4.99 9.77
C GLY A 195 22.17 3.59 10.28
N ASP A 196 22.20 3.46 11.61
CA ASP A 196 22.54 2.21 12.27
C ASP A 196 21.44 1.14 12.07
N LEU A 197 20.17 1.56 12.01
CA LEU A 197 19.07 0.66 11.71
C LEU A 197 19.16 0.16 10.26
N ALA A 198 19.48 1.05 9.30
CA ALA A 198 19.72 0.66 7.90
C ALA A 198 20.80 -0.43 7.77
N ARG A 199 21.93 -0.27 8.49
CA ARG A 199 23.00 -1.28 8.50
C ARG A 199 22.52 -2.64 9.01
N ARG A 200 21.70 -2.67 10.06
CA ARG A 200 21.11 -3.91 10.61
C ARG A 200 20.11 -4.54 9.64
N ILE A 201 19.25 -3.74 9.02
CA ILE A 201 18.30 -4.18 7.99
C ILE A 201 19.04 -4.85 6.84
N VAL A 202 20.01 -4.16 6.22
CA VAL A 202 20.77 -4.67 5.07
C VAL A 202 21.55 -5.93 5.43
N ALA A 203 22.21 -5.97 6.59
CA ALA A 203 22.93 -7.15 7.02
C ALA A 203 21.98 -8.35 7.23
N GLY A 204 20.80 -8.11 7.80
CA GLY A 204 19.77 -9.12 7.99
C GLY A 204 19.20 -9.66 6.68
N LEU A 205 18.85 -8.76 5.75
CA LEU A 205 18.36 -9.10 4.43
C LEU A 205 19.42 -9.86 3.61
N ALA A 206 20.67 -9.42 3.63
CA ALA A 206 21.77 -10.11 2.95
C ALA A 206 22.01 -11.52 3.52
N LYS A 207 21.97 -11.68 4.86
CA LYS A 207 22.07 -13.00 5.52
C LYS A 207 20.92 -13.93 5.13
N ALA A 208 19.73 -13.37 4.91
CA ALA A 208 18.59 -14.14 4.42
C ALA A 208 18.72 -14.48 2.92
N GLY A 209 19.55 -13.79 2.15
CA GLY A 209 19.72 -14.01 0.71
C GLY A 209 19.03 -12.98 -0.19
N SER A 210 18.62 -11.83 0.36
CA SER A 210 18.15 -10.68 -0.41
C SER A 210 19.29 -9.99 -1.17
N ALA A 211 18.97 -9.39 -2.32
CA ALA A 211 19.90 -8.59 -3.11
C ALA A 211 19.92 -7.09 -2.73
N ILE A 212 19.04 -6.64 -1.83
CA ILE A 212 18.98 -5.23 -1.41
C ILE A 212 20.25 -4.81 -0.68
N THR A 213 20.82 -3.69 -1.10
CA THR A 213 22.05 -3.10 -0.56
C THR A 213 21.77 -1.85 0.27
N ALA A 214 22.80 -1.37 0.97
CA ALA A 214 22.72 -0.09 1.69
C ALA A 214 22.54 1.11 0.75
N ASN A 215 23.10 1.06 -0.47
CA ASN A 215 22.90 2.11 -1.46
C ASN A 215 21.44 2.18 -1.90
N ASP A 216 20.81 1.01 -2.12
CA ASP A 216 19.39 0.94 -2.49
C ASP A 216 18.50 1.61 -1.43
N LEU A 217 18.68 1.25 -0.15
CA LEU A 217 17.93 1.89 0.95
C LEU A 217 18.22 3.40 1.06
N ALA A 218 19.48 3.81 0.92
CA ALA A 218 19.86 5.21 0.99
C ALA A 218 19.21 6.06 -0.11
N GLN A 219 18.90 5.47 -1.27
CA GLN A 219 18.22 6.17 -2.38
C GLN A 219 16.69 6.20 -2.26
N THR A 220 16.08 5.38 -1.40
CA THR A 220 14.62 5.32 -1.26
C THR A 220 14.04 6.65 -0.80
N ARG A 221 13.11 7.20 -1.58
CA ARG A 221 12.40 8.46 -1.32
C ARG A 221 10.95 8.39 -1.79
N THR A 222 10.09 9.03 -1.02
CA THR A 222 8.70 9.32 -1.37
C THR A 222 8.64 10.40 -2.45
N ARG A 223 7.75 10.23 -3.43
CA ARG A 223 7.53 11.24 -4.47
C ARG A 223 6.18 11.89 -4.35
N THR A 224 6.15 13.22 -4.42
CA THR A 224 4.90 13.95 -4.66
C THR A 224 4.64 14.02 -6.15
N VAL A 225 3.45 13.63 -6.56
CA VAL A 225 3.00 13.67 -7.95
C VAL A 225 1.56 14.17 -8.01
N ASP A 226 1.16 14.65 -9.18
CA ASP A 226 -0.23 15.00 -9.42
C ASP A 226 -1.08 13.74 -9.48
N ALA A 227 -2.28 13.83 -8.90
CA ALA A 227 -3.27 12.78 -9.01
C ALA A 227 -3.90 12.75 -10.40
N VAL A 228 -4.32 11.57 -10.85
CA VAL A 228 -5.20 11.45 -12.01
C VAL A 228 -6.64 11.65 -11.57
N SER A 229 -7.48 12.16 -12.47
CA SER A 229 -8.86 12.51 -12.14
C SER A 229 -9.85 12.18 -13.26
N LEU A 230 -11.10 11.95 -12.87
CA LEU A 230 -12.21 11.72 -13.79
C LEU A 230 -13.47 12.42 -13.28
N ALA A 231 -14.17 13.17 -14.15
CA ALA A 231 -15.50 13.68 -13.84
C ALA A 231 -16.53 12.54 -13.87
N TYR A 232 -17.34 12.42 -12.80
CA TYR A 232 -18.34 11.38 -12.64
C TYR A 232 -19.60 11.95 -11.95
N GLY A 233 -20.65 12.21 -12.71
CA GLY A 233 -21.85 12.86 -12.18
C GLY A 233 -21.56 14.26 -11.63
N ASP A 234 -21.90 14.52 -10.36
CA ASP A 234 -21.66 15.80 -9.68
C ASP A 234 -20.37 15.83 -8.84
N VAL A 235 -19.52 14.81 -8.98
CA VAL A 235 -18.20 14.70 -8.33
C VAL A 235 -17.07 14.56 -9.34
N THR A 236 -15.85 14.85 -8.89
CA THR A 236 -14.61 14.49 -9.57
C THR A 236 -13.89 13.45 -8.73
N LEU A 237 -13.68 12.27 -9.30
CA LEU A 237 -12.93 11.19 -8.69
C LEU A 237 -11.43 11.41 -8.91
N TYR A 238 -10.63 11.11 -7.90
CA TYR A 238 -9.18 11.20 -7.94
C TYR A 238 -8.57 9.89 -7.47
N ALA A 239 -7.51 9.48 -8.15
CA ALA A 239 -6.71 8.30 -7.83
C ALA A 239 -5.21 8.59 -8.03
N PRO A 240 -4.32 7.81 -7.41
CA PRO A 240 -2.88 7.92 -7.69
C PRO A 240 -2.57 7.55 -9.15
N PRO A 241 -1.54 8.17 -9.75
CA PRO A 241 -1.09 7.84 -11.11
C PRO A 241 -0.28 6.54 -11.14
N ALA A 242 0.23 6.18 -12.31
CA ALA A 242 1.22 5.11 -12.48
C ALA A 242 2.46 5.30 -11.54
N PRO A 243 3.07 4.22 -11.01
CA PRO A 243 2.83 2.82 -11.35
C PRO A 243 1.64 2.17 -10.62
N THR A 244 0.81 2.95 -9.94
CA THR A 244 -0.36 2.40 -9.22
C THR A 244 -1.51 2.07 -10.17
N GLN A 245 -2.40 1.17 -9.74
CA GLN A 245 -3.62 0.81 -10.48
C GLN A 245 -4.78 1.80 -10.36
N GLY A 246 -4.56 3.01 -9.86
CA GLY A 246 -5.60 4.05 -9.78
C GLY A 246 -6.24 4.37 -11.13
N LEU A 247 -5.46 4.29 -12.22
CA LEU A 247 -5.95 4.44 -13.59
C LEU A 247 -6.99 3.37 -13.96
N ALA A 248 -6.83 2.12 -13.52
CA ALA A 248 -7.81 1.07 -13.79
C ALA A 248 -9.14 1.36 -13.07
N THR A 249 -9.10 1.84 -11.82
CA THR A 249 -10.30 2.28 -11.09
C THR A 249 -11.03 3.39 -11.83
N LEU A 250 -10.30 4.44 -12.25
CA LEU A 250 -10.91 5.54 -12.99
C LEU A 250 -11.44 5.08 -14.35
N MET A 251 -10.74 4.19 -15.05
CA MET A 251 -11.21 3.64 -16.33
C MET A 251 -12.51 2.85 -16.16
N THR A 252 -12.62 1.99 -15.13
CA THR A 252 -13.88 1.30 -14.78
C THR A 252 -15.01 2.30 -14.57
N MET A 253 -14.77 3.34 -13.77
CA MET A 253 -15.78 4.37 -13.50
C MET A 253 -16.14 5.16 -14.76
N GLY A 254 -15.18 5.44 -15.65
CA GLY A 254 -15.41 6.10 -16.93
C GLY A 254 -16.29 5.28 -17.86
N ILE A 255 -16.02 3.98 -17.98
CA ILE A 255 -16.84 3.06 -18.78
C ILE A 255 -18.28 3.01 -18.22
N LEU A 256 -18.43 2.89 -16.90
CA LEU A 256 -19.76 2.91 -16.26
C LEU A 256 -20.51 4.23 -16.47
N ARG A 257 -19.79 5.36 -16.57
CA ARG A 257 -20.37 6.67 -16.91
C ARG A 257 -20.94 6.66 -18.32
N GLU A 258 -20.20 6.12 -19.29
CA GLU A 258 -20.63 6.08 -20.70
C GLU A 258 -21.79 5.11 -20.94
N LEU A 259 -21.81 3.97 -20.24
CA LEU A 259 -22.98 3.06 -20.24
C LEU A 259 -24.25 3.75 -19.71
N GLY A 260 -24.08 4.72 -18.80
CA GLY A 260 -25.13 5.49 -18.18
C GLY A 260 -26.00 4.67 -17.21
N ALA A 261 -26.63 5.34 -16.24
CA ALA A 261 -27.50 4.68 -15.25
C ALA A 261 -28.86 4.22 -15.81
N LYS A 262 -29.05 4.21 -17.13
CA LYS A 262 -30.34 3.92 -17.74
C LYS A 262 -30.49 2.39 -17.84
N ASN A 263 -31.46 1.87 -17.08
CA ASN A 263 -32.02 0.52 -17.20
C ASN A 263 -31.34 -0.63 -16.45
N TRP A 264 -30.47 -0.37 -15.46
CA TRP A 264 -29.90 -1.42 -14.61
C TRP A 264 -29.79 -0.97 -13.13
N ALA A 265 -30.83 -1.26 -12.34
CA ALA A 265 -30.86 -0.91 -10.92
C ALA A 265 -29.86 -1.72 -10.10
N GLU A 266 -29.34 -1.14 -9.01
CA GLU A 266 -28.45 -1.85 -8.07
C GLU A 266 -29.06 -3.18 -7.62
N GLY A 267 -28.24 -4.24 -7.64
CA GLY A 267 -28.64 -5.59 -7.23
C GLY A 267 -29.30 -6.44 -8.31
N THR A 268 -29.53 -5.93 -9.52
CA THR A 268 -30.00 -6.75 -10.65
C THR A 268 -28.86 -7.51 -11.31
N ALA A 269 -29.20 -8.56 -12.07
CA ALA A 269 -28.22 -9.28 -12.89
C ALA A 269 -27.52 -8.37 -13.89
N ASP A 270 -28.26 -7.45 -14.54
CA ASP A 270 -27.71 -6.48 -15.48
C ASP A 270 -26.71 -5.55 -14.80
N HIS A 271 -26.97 -5.11 -13.57
CA HIS A 271 -26.05 -4.28 -12.81
C HIS A 271 -24.71 -5.01 -12.57
N TYR A 272 -24.76 -6.24 -12.04
CA TYR A 272 -23.55 -7.01 -11.80
C TYR A 272 -22.81 -7.35 -13.10
N HIS A 273 -23.54 -7.71 -14.16
CA HIS A 273 -22.97 -8.00 -15.47
C HIS A 273 -22.19 -6.80 -16.01
N LEU A 274 -22.82 -5.62 -16.08
CA LEU A 274 -22.19 -4.42 -16.62
C LEU A 274 -20.99 -3.95 -15.79
N VAL A 275 -21.07 -4.04 -14.45
CA VAL A 275 -19.95 -3.73 -13.56
C VAL A 275 -18.78 -4.69 -13.81
N VAL A 276 -19.05 -5.99 -13.90
CA VAL A 276 -18.01 -7.00 -14.16
C VAL A 276 -17.37 -6.79 -15.54
N GLU A 277 -18.15 -6.53 -16.58
CA GLU A 277 -17.63 -6.31 -17.93
C GLU A 277 -16.78 -5.02 -18.02
N ALA A 278 -17.20 -3.94 -17.35
CA ALA A 278 -16.40 -2.71 -17.25
C ALA A 278 -15.06 -2.94 -16.53
N ILE A 279 -15.07 -3.68 -15.42
CA ILE A 279 -13.85 -4.07 -14.68
C ILE A 279 -12.93 -4.89 -15.58
N LYS A 280 -13.44 -5.92 -16.29
CA LYS A 280 -12.62 -6.73 -17.18
C LYS A 280 -11.92 -5.87 -18.24
N ARG A 281 -12.64 -4.94 -18.88
CA ARG A 281 -12.07 -4.02 -19.88
C ARG A 281 -10.95 -3.15 -19.28
N ALA A 282 -11.17 -2.57 -18.10
CA ALA A 282 -10.15 -1.78 -17.41
C ALA A 282 -8.93 -2.61 -17.01
N PHE A 283 -9.13 -3.87 -16.56
CA PHE A 283 -8.02 -4.74 -16.17
C PHE A 283 -7.23 -5.28 -17.36
N LEU A 284 -7.83 -5.45 -18.53
CA LEU A 284 -7.08 -5.77 -19.75
C LEU A 284 -6.13 -4.61 -20.12
N ALA A 285 -6.55 -3.35 -19.90
CA ALA A 285 -5.69 -2.19 -20.11
C ALA A 285 -4.64 -1.98 -18.99
N ARG A 286 -4.93 -2.45 -17.76
CA ARG A 286 -4.06 -2.36 -16.58
C ARG A 286 -2.68 -2.97 -16.78
N ASP A 287 -2.53 -3.98 -17.65
CA ASP A 287 -1.25 -4.64 -17.91
C ASP A 287 -0.16 -3.67 -18.46
N ARG A 288 -0.60 -2.55 -19.05
CA ARG A 288 0.28 -1.47 -19.53
C ARG A 288 0.81 -0.56 -18.42
N ILE A 289 0.19 -0.57 -17.23
CA ILE A 289 0.57 0.29 -16.12
C ILE A 289 1.91 -0.17 -15.55
N ALA A 290 2.91 0.71 -15.59
CA ALA A 290 4.25 0.46 -15.10
C ALA A 290 4.89 1.76 -14.59
N ASP A 291 6.15 1.68 -14.14
CA ASP A 291 6.92 2.85 -13.74
C ASP A 291 7.04 3.87 -14.89
N PRO A 292 6.54 5.11 -14.74
CA PRO A 292 6.61 6.13 -15.79
C PRO A 292 8.04 6.60 -16.10
N ASP A 293 9.02 6.35 -15.23
CA ASP A 293 10.42 6.67 -15.55
C ASP A 293 11.05 5.63 -16.50
N PHE A 294 10.37 4.49 -16.73
CA PHE A 294 10.83 3.38 -17.58
C PHE A 294 9.86 3.04 -18.73
N ASN A 295 8.69 3.68 -18.76
CA ASN A 295 7.69 3.54 -19.81
C ASN A 295 7.34 4.93 -20.36
N LEU A 296 7.48 5.12 -21.68
CA LEU A 296 7.23 6.39 -22.35
C LEU A 296 5.77 6.57 -22.78
N ASP A 297 4.93 5.54 -22.63
CA ASP A 297 3.52 5.63 -22.93
C ASP A 297 2.83 6.65 -22.01
N ASP A 298 2.10 7.59 -22.62
CA ASP A 298 1.19 8.44 -21.87
C ASP A 298 -0.05 7.64 -21.45
N LEU A 299 0.00 7.11 -20.23
CA LEU A 299 -1.08 6.32 -19.65
C LEU A 299 -2.32 7.15 -19.32
N SER A 300 -2.27 8.48 -19.38
CA SER A 300 -3.47 9.31 -19.23
C SER A 300 -4.46 9.09 -20.39
N ASN A 301 -3.98 8.60 -21.54
CA ASN A 301 -4.82 8.21 -22.67
C ASN A 301 -5.85 7.13 -22.32
N MET A 302 -5.64 6.36 -21.24
CA MET A 302 -6.63 5.37 -20.74
C MET A 302 -7.95 6.01 -20.29
N LEU A 303 -7.96 7.33 -20.03
CA LEU A 303 -9.09 8.06 -19.49
C LEU A 303 -9.70 9.07 -20.48
N THR A 304 -9.32 9.04 -21.76
CA THR A 304 -9.95 9.91 -22.77
C THR A 304 -11.37 9.45 -23.06
N ASP A 305 -12.25 10.40 -23.39
CA ASP A 305 -13.65 10.08 -23.72
C ASP A 305 -13.75 9.11 -24.90
N GLU A 306 -12.83 9.17 -25.88
CA GLU A 306 -12.77 8.22 -27.00
C GLU A 306 -12.52 6.78 -26.52
N VAL A 307 -11.52 6.57 -25.65
CA VAL A 307 -11.19 5.23 -25.12
C VAL A 307 -12.31 4.70 -24.24
N LEU A 308 -12.89 5.55 -23.37
CA LEU A 308 -13.97 5.17 -22.46
C LEU A 308 -15.26 4.82 -23.22
N THR A 309 -15.62 5.62 -24.22
CA THR A 309 -16.82 5.38 -25.06
C THR A 309 -16.65 4.11 -25.86
N SER A 310 -15.50 3.92 -26.53
CA SER A 310 -15.24 2.70 -27.30
C SER A 310 -15.27 1.45 -26.41
N ALA A 311 -14.72 1.50 -25.19
CA ALA A 311 -14.76 0.38 -24.27
C ALA A 311 -16.18 0.07 -23.76
N ALA A 312 -17.04 1.09 -23.62
CA ALA A 312 -18.45 0.92 -23.24
C ALA A 312 -19.30 0.36 -24.39
N ASP A 313 -19.12 0.85 -25.62
CA ASP A 313 -19.84 0.39 -26.82
C ASP A 313 -19.57 -1.10 -27.13
N ASP A 314 -18.38 -1.58 -26.76
CA ASP A 314 -17.96 -2.97 -26.93
C ASP A 314 -18.54 -3.94 -25.86
N ILE A 315 -19.27 -3.45 -24.85
CA ILE A 315 -19.88 -4.31 -23.82
C ILE A 315 -21.21 -4.88 -24.33
N SER A 316 -21.28 -6.20 -24.45
CA SER A 316 -22.53 -6.92 -24.73
C SER A 316 -23.35 -7.05 -23.47
N THR A 317 -24.65 -6.73 -23.51
CA THR A 317 -25.58 -6.97 -22.39
C THR A 317 -26.03 -8.43 -22.30
N ALA A 318 -25.77 -9.24 -23.33
CA ALA A 318 -26.27 -10.62 -23.44
C ALA A 318 -25.18 -11.69 -23.31
N HIS A 319 -23.90 -11.29 -23.38
CA HIS A 319 -22.77 -12.22 -23.39
C HIS A 319 -21.60 -11.66 -22.59
N ALA A 320 -21.10 -12.44 -21.64
CA ALA A 320 -19.92 -12.09 -20.86
C ALA A 320 -18.65 -12.32 -21.69
N MET A 321 -17.71 -11.38 -21.64
CA MET A 321 -16.40 -11.55 -22.24
C MET A 321 -15.59 -12.63 -21.51
N ASP A 322 -14.83 -13.41 -22.27
CA ASP A 322 -13.86 -14.35 -21.70
C ASP A 322 -12.81 -13.63 -20.84
N TRP A 323 -12.46 -14.23 -19.71
CA TRP A 323 -11.45 -13.69 -18.81
C TRP A 323 -10.14 -14.49 -18.92
N PRO A 324 -9.06 -13.91 -19.47
CA PRO A 324 -7.85 -14.67 -19.80
C PRO A 324 -6.90 -14.89 -18.61
N HIS A 325 -7.21 -14.33 -17.43
CA HIS A 325 -6.30 -14.34 -16.28
C HIS A 325 -6.82 -15.21 -15.12
N PRO A 326 -5.95 -16.00 -14.46
CA PRO A 326 -6.32 -16.69 -13.23
C PRO A 326 -6.48 -15.69 -12.07
N PHE A 327 -7.40 -15.99 -11.14
CA PHE A 327 -7.58 -15.22 -9.91
C PHE A 327 -6.31 -15.24 -9.03
N ARG A 328 -5.98 -14.11 -8.39
CA ARG A 328 -4.85 -13.95 -7.48
C ARG A 328 -5.32 -13.39 -6.14
N HIS A 329 -4.80 -13.93 -5.04
CA HIS A 329 -5.04 -13.41 -3.68
C HIS A 329 -4.12 -12.21 -3.39
N GLY A 330 -4.42 -11.42 -2.37
CA GLY A 330 -3.54 -10.38 -1.83
C GLY A 330 -4.28 -9.47 -0.86
N ASP A 331 -3.59 -8.87 0.11
CA ASP A 331 -4.21 -8.16 1.24
C ASP A 331 -3.48 -6.86 1.58
N THR A 332 -4.14 -5.93 2.28
CA THR A 332 -3.65 -4.55 2.53
C THR A 332 -4.47 -3.92 3.65
N VAL A 333 -4.03 -2.81 4.26
CA VAL A 333 -4.90 -1.98 5.11
C VAL A 333 -5.22 -0.63 4.46
N PHE A 334 -6.50 -0.26 4.49
CA PHE A 334 -7.00 1.09 4.19
C PHE A 334 -7.15 1.89 5.48
N LEU A 335 -6.77 3.16 5.43
CA LEU A 335 -6.94 4.09 6.53
C LEU A 335 -7.11 5.51 6.00
N ALA A 336 -7.95 6.29 6.66
CA ALA A 336 -8.18 7.67 6.26
C ALA A 336 -8.57 8.54 7.45
N ALA A 337 -8.31 9.84 7.33
CA ALA A 337 -8.76 10.83 8.30
C ALA A 337 -9.19 12.13 7.63
N THR A 338 -10.06 12.87 8.33
CA THR A 338 -10.34 14.27 8.06
C THR A 338 -10.28 15.07 9.37
N ASP A 339 -9.67 16.25 9.33
CA ASP A 339 -9.49 17.13 10.48
C ASP A 339 -10.52 18.27 10.54
N ALA A 340 -10.48 19.05 11.63
CA ALA A 340 -11.40 20.16 11.86
C ALA A 340 -11.25 21.31 10.85
N GLN A 341 -10.14 21.37 10.11
CA GLN A 341 -9.91 22.39 9.09
C GLN A 341 -10.43 21.95 7.71
N GLY A 342 -10.90 20.71 7.57
CA GLY A 342 -11.36 20.13 6.32
C GLY A 342 -10.23 19.55 5.46
N ASN A 343 -9.03 19.33 6.02
CA ASN A 343 -8.00 18.57 5.33
C ASN A 343 -8.30 17.07 5.45
N CYS A 344 -7.87 16.31 4.45
CA CYS A 344 -8.17 14.91 4.28
C CYS A 344 -6.93 14.14 3.85
N ALA A 345 -6.76 12.94 4.40
CA ALA A 345 -5.75 11.97 3.96
C ALA A 345 -6.42 10.60 3.79
N SER A 346 -6.26 10.01 2.61
CA SER A 346 -6.77 8.68 2.21
C SER A 346 -5.57 7.83 1.82
N VAL A 347 -5.34 6.71 2.51
CA VAL A 347 -4.07 5.99 2.46
C VAL A 347 -4.30 4.49 2.39
N LEU A 348 -3.44 3.82 1.65
CA LEU A 348 -3.24 2.39 1.73
C LEU A 348 -1.78 2.13 2.12
N GLN A 349 -1.56 1.21 3.05
CA GLN A 349 -0.24 0.77 3.52
C GLN A 349 -0.18 -0.75 3.46
N SER A 350 0.93 -1.32 2.98
CA SER A 350 0.99 -2.76 2.74
C SER A 350 2.40 -3.33 2.69
N THR A 351 2.53 -4.61 3.03
CA THR A 351 3.69 -5.47 2.70
C THR A 351 3.50 -6.30 1.43
N TYR A 352 2.48 -5.94 0.62
CA TYR A 352 1.92 -6.60 -0.56
C TYR A 352 1.03 -7.80 -0.31
N PHE A 353 1.58 -8.95 0.04
CA PHE A 353 0.79 -10.09 0.47
C PHE A 353 0.76 -10.18 1.99
N ASP A 354 -0.10 -11.06 2.50
CA ASP A 354 -0.11 -11.42 3.90
C ASP A 354 1.30 -11.84 4.36
N TRP A 355 1.77 -11.27 5.46
CA TRP A 355 3.14 -11.43 5.99
C TRP A 355 4.27 -11.05 5.01
N GLY A 356 3.95 -10.38 3.90
CA GLY A 356 4.91 -9.96 2.88
C GLY A 356 5.75 -11.11 2.34
N SER A 357 7.06 -11.01 2.51
CA SER A 357 8.00 -12.07 2.12
C SER A 357 8.13 -13.19 3.15
N GLY A 358 7.64 -13.00 4.38
CA GLY A 358 8.00 -13.82 5.53
C GLY A 358 9.42 -13.60 6.05
N VAL A 359 10.26 -12.81 5.38
CA VAL A 359 11.64 -12.55 5.79
C VAL A 359 11.67 -11.44 6.83
N VAL A 360 12.20 -11.74 8.02
CA VAL A 360 12.53 -10.74 9.04
C VAL A 360 13.92 -10.18 8.76
N ALA A 361 14.05 -8.85 8.71
CA ALA A 361 15.32 -8.17 8.44
C ALA A 361 16.24 -8.19 9.65
N GLY A 362 16.92 -9.32 9.89
CA GLY A 362 17.89 -9.48 10.96
C GLY A 362 17.24 -9.48 12.34
N ASP A 363 17.77 -8.69 13.27
CA ASP A 363 17.34 -8.58 14.67
C ASP A 363 16.39 -7.39 14.93
N THR A 364 15.73 -6.91 13.88
CA THR A 364 14.98 -5.65 13.88
C THR A 364 13.49 -5.82 14.16
N GLY A 365 12.97 -7.05 14.06
CA GLY A 365 11.53 -7.33 14.13
C GLY A 365 10.74 -6.83 12.91
N ILE A 366 11.42 -6.40 11.84
CA ILE A 366 10.80 -5.85 10.64
C ILE A 366 10.61 -6.98 9.63
N ILE A 367 9.36 -7.34 9.35
CA ILE A 367 9.03 -8.18 8.20
C ILE A 367 9.17 -7.35 6.92
N TRP A 368 9.91 -7.88 5.95
CA TRP A 368 10.12 -7.22 4.66
C TRP A 368 9.00 -7.57 3.67
N GLN A 369 8.60 -6.60 2.86
CA GLN A 369 7.62 -6.81 1.80
C GLN A 369 8.10 -7.75 0.70
N ASN A 370 7.14 -8.36 -0.03
CA ASN A 370 7.39 -9.17 -1.22
C ASN A 370 6.98 -8.46 -2.52
N ARG A 371 6.89 -7.12 -2.51
CA ARG A 371 6.40 -6.31 -3.62
C ARG A 371 7.18 -6.53 -4.93
N GLY A 372 8.44 -6.95 -4.84
CA GLY A 372 9.23 -7.37 -6.00
C GLY A 372 8.58 -8.46 -6.85
N ALA A 373 7.72 -9.31 -6.26
CA ALA A 373 7.00 -10.33 -7.00
C ALA A 373 5.93 -9.79 -7.97
N ALA A 374 5.66 -8.48 -7.95
CA ALA A 374 4.80 -7.84 -8.93
C ALA A 374 5.49 -7.60 -10.28
N PHE A 375 6.84 -7.65 -10.36
CA PHE A 375 7.53 -7.50 -11.63
C PHE A 375 7.27 -8.66 -12.59
N SER A 376 7.23 -8.34 -13.88
CA SER A 376 7.31 -9.35 -14.93
C SER A 376 8.78 -9.76 -15.15
N THR A 377 8.98 -11.03 -15.43
CA THR A 377 10.27 -11.58 -15.90
C THR A 377 10.26 -11.82 -17.41
N GLN A 378 9.18 -11.43 -18.11
CA GLN A 378 9.09 -11.50 -19.56
C GLN A 378 9.85 -10.32 -20.18
N PRO A 379 10.86 -10.57 -21.04
CA PRO A 379 11.60 -9.50 -21.70
C PRO A 379 10.68 -8.57 -22.49
N GLY A 380 10.88 -7.26 -22.35
CA GLY A 380 10.10 -6.26 -23.08
C GLY A 380 8.71 -5.95 -22.50
N HIS A 381 8.29 -6.65 -21.45
CA HIS A 381 7.05 -6.30 -20.74
C HIS A 381 7.17 -4.89 -20.11
N PRO A 382 6.14 -4.03 -20.13
CA PRO A 382 6.22 -2.69 -19.56
C PRO A 382 6.64 -2.69 -18.09
N ASN A 383 6.17 -3.68 -17.32
CA ASN A 383 6.54 -3.93 -15.93
C ASN A 383 7.69 -4.97 -15.74
N GLU A 384 8.60 -5.11 -16.70
CA GLU A 384 9.81 -5.93 -16.55
C GLU A 384 10.69 -5.44 -15.39
N LEU A 385 11.26 -6.34 -14.59
CA LEU A 385 12.21 -6.02 -13.51
C LEU A 385 13.45 -5.32 -14.08
N LYS A 386 13.75 -4.12 -13.60
CA LYS A 386 14.95 -3.35 -13.94
C LYS A 386 15.57 -2.70 -12.69
N PRO A 387 16.90 -2.54 -12.62
CA PRO A 387 17.56 -1.80 -11.54
C PRO A 387 16.93 -0.43 -11.30
N GLY A 388 16.63 -0.09 -10.04
CA GLY A 388 16.08 1.21 -9.65
C GLY A 388 14.63 1.48 -10.10
N LYS A 389 13.99 0.54 -10.80
CA LYS A 389 12.60 0.66 -11.24
C LYS A 389 11.64 0.36 -10.10
N ARG A 390 10.49 1.03 -10.04
CA ARG A 390 9.41 0.68 -9.12
C ARG A 390 8.46 -0.32 -9.79
N PRO A 391 7.99 -1.33 -9.06
CA PRO A 391 7.05 -2.28 -9.63
C PRO A 391 5.69 -1.62 -9.84
N PHE A 392 4.90 -2.22 -10.73
CA PHE A 392 3.45 -2.09 -10.71
C PHE A 392 2.91 -2.21 -9.27
N TYR A 393 2.01 -1.29 -8.91
CA TYR A 393 1.56 -1.13 -7.55
C TYR A 393 0.04 -1.29 -7.41
N THR A 394 -0.38 -2.14 -6.47
CA THR A 394 -1.82 -2.39 -6.25
C THR A 394 -2.49 -1.30 -5.41
N LEU A 395 -1.77 -0.57 -4.57
CA LEU A 395 -2.39 0.43 -3.69
C LEU A 395 -2.96 1.61 -4.48
N ASN A 396 -4.27 1.81 -4.40
CA ASN A 396 -5.03 2.86 -5.09
C ASN A 396 -6.01 3.62 -4.17
N PRO A 397 -5.56 4.26 -3.06
CA PRO A 397 -6.50 5.03 -2.24
C PRO A 397 -7.19 6.09 -3.09
N GLY A 398 -8.48 6.29 -2.86
CA GLY A 398 -9.32 7.18 -3.64
C GLY A 398 -9.80 8.39 -2.84
N LEU A 399 -10.11 9.45 -3.56
CA LEU A 399 -10.69 10.68 -3.04
C LEU A 399 -11.67 11.25 -4.07
N ALA A 400 -12.84 11.73 -3.65
CA ALA A 400 -13.75 12.46 -4.51
C ALA A 400 -13.96 13.89 -4.01
N LEU A 401 -13.92 14.84 -4.94
CA LEU A 401 -14.33 16.21 -4.69
C LEU A 401 -15.77 16.41 -5.17
N LYS A 402 -16.59 17.11 -4.38
CA LYS A 402 -17.90 17.61 -4.78
C LYS A 402 -17.87 19.13 -4.68
N HIS A 403 -18.13 19.80 -5.79
CA HIS A 403 -18.16 21.27 -5.86
C HIS A 403 -16.82 21.88 -5.38
N GLY A 404 -15.71 21.25 -5.77
CA GLY A 404 -14.35 21.68 -5.43
C GLY A 404 -13.92 21.41 -4.00
N LYS A 405 -14.65 20.60 -3.22
CA LYS A 405 -14.29 20.27 -1.82
C LYS A 405 -14.26 18.77 -1.57
N PRO A 406 -13.37 18.27 -0.70
CA PRO A 406 -13.36 16.85 -0.31
C PRO A 406 -14.75 16.38 0.15
N HIS A 407 -15.23 15.29 -0.45
CA HIS A 407 -16.57 14.75 -0.21
C HIS A 407 -16.55 13.28 0.21
N LEU A 408 -15.67 12.48 -0.41
CA LEU A 408 -15.52 11.06 -0.11
C LEU A 408 -14.03 10.70 -0.05
N LEU A 409 -13.66 9.93 0.96
CA LEU A 409 -12.39 9.21 1.02
C LEU A 409 -12.75 7.73 0.93
N TYR A 410 -12.15 7.01 -0.01
CA TYR A 410 -12.47 5.61 -0.24
C TYR A 410 -11.21 4.80 -0.54
N GLY A 411 -11.34 3.50 -0.36
CA GLY A 411 -10.30 2.53 -0.59
C GLY A 411 -10.74 1.22 0.03
N THR A 412 -10.27 0.12 -0.54
CA THR A 412 -10.59 -1.21 -0.04
C THR A 412 -9.30 -2.02 0.05
N GLN A 413 -9.35 -3.08 0.85
CA GLN A 413 -8.29 -4.08 0.94
C GLN A 413 -8.45 -5.08 -0.22
N GLY A 414 -7.43 -5.90 -0.50
CA GLY A 414 -7.62 -7.04 -1.42
C GLY A 414 -6.83 -7.02 -2.74
N ALA A 415 -5.68 -6.33 -2.81
CA ALA A 415 -4.81 -6.26 -4.00
C ALA A 415 -5.54 -6.03 -5.35
N ASP A 416 -5.78 -7.09 -6.13
CA ASP A 416 -6.49 -7.01 -7.41
C ASP A 416 -7.99 -6.71 -7.26
N GLY A 417 -8.58 -6.91 -6.08
CA GLY A 417 -9.95 -6.50 -5.77
C GLY A 417 -10.08 -5.04 -5.32
N GLN A 418 -9.02 -4.23 -5.42
CA GLN A 418 -9.08 -2.83 -5.00
C GLN A 418 -9.73 -1.85 -5.98
N PRO A 419 -9.43 -1.92 -7.29
CA PRO A 419 -10.15 -1.12 -8.29
C PRO A 419 -11.60 -1.53 -8.38
#